data_AF-A0A6A8ATI2-F1
#
_entry.id   AF-A0A6A8ATI2-F1
#
_cell.length_a   1.000
_cell.length_b   1.000
_cell.length_c   1.000
_cell.angle_alpha   90.00
_cell.angle_beta   90.00
_cell.angle_gamma   90.00
#
_symmetry.space_group_name_H-M   'P 1'
#
loop_
_entity.id
_entity.type
_entity.pdbx_description
1 polymer ?
#
loop_
_entity_poly.entity_id
_entity_poly.type
_entity_poly.pdbx_seq_one_letter_code
_entity_poly.pdbx_strand_id
1 'polypeptide(L)' 'MSKTILKKTFATTIITILTLAIILAAIPMVYADTLTVGTGKTYATITEAIDVADDGDVIEVYAGTYTEDLSI' A
#
# COMPACT_ATOMS: atom_id res chain seq x y z
N MET A 1 -30.78 5.23 -36.58
CA MET A 1 -29.75 5.88 -35.72
C MET A 1 -28.92 6.84 -36.58
N SER A 2 -28.73 8.09 -36.16
CA SER A 2 -27.97 9.09 -36.95
C SER A 2 -26.46 8.86 -36.83
N LYS A 3 -25.70 9.06 -37.92
CA LYS A 3 -24.22 8.99 -37.92
C LYS A 3 -23.58 9.90 -36.86
N THR A 4 -24.25 11.01 -36.50
CA THR A 4 -23.82 11.93 -35.45
C THR A 4 -23.98 11.36 -34.05
N ILE A 5 -25.05 10.59 -33.81
CA ILE A 5 -25.32 9.93 -32.52
C ILE A 5 -24.31 8.79 -32.32
N LEU A 6 -24.03 8.00 -33.36
CA LEU A 6 -23.07 6.90 -33.30
C LEU A 6 -21.65 7.38 -32.97
N LYS A 7 -21.17 8.46 -33.61
CA LYS A 7 -19.85 9.05 -33.31
C LYS A 7 -19.76 9.62 -31.89
N LYS A 8 -20.83 10.27 -31.40
CA LYS A 8 -20.88 10.84 -30.05
C LYS A 8 -20.87 9.73 -28.99
N THR A 9 -21.68 8.69 -29.15
CA THR A 9 -21.68 7.52 -28.26
C THR A 9 -20.32 6.83 -28.25
N PHE A 10 -19.70 6.63 -29.41
CA PHE A 10 -18.37 6.01 -29.51
C PHE A 10 -17.29 6.85 -28.79
N ALA A 11 -17.29 8.18 -28.98
CA ALA A 11 -16.38 9.08 -28.29
C ALA A 11 -16.60 9.09 -26.77
N THR A 12 -17.86 9.13 -26.32
CA THR A 12 -18.18 9.07 -24.88
C THR A 12 -17.70 7.75 -24.27
N THR A 13 -17.94 6.61 -24.91
CA THR A 13 -17.49 5.29 -24.41
C THR A 13 -15.97 5.21 -24.29
N ILE A 14 -15.22 5.75 -25.24
CA ILE A 14 -13.75 5.79 -25.17
C ILE A 14 -13.29 6.66 -24.00
N ILE A 15 -13.88 7.84 -23.82
CA ILE A 15 -13.54 8.74 -22.71
C ILE A 15 -13.81 8.06 -21.37
N THR A 16 -14.95 7.38 -21.19
CA THR A 16 -15.23 6.67 -19.93
C THR A 16 -14.23 5.55 -19.66
N ILE A 17 -13.85 4.78 -20.68
CA ILE A 17 -12.83 3.73 -20.53
C ILE A 17 -11.47 4.32 -20.15
N LEU A 18 -11.07 5.42 -20.79
CA LEU A 18 -9.81 6.10 -20.47
C LEU A 18 -9.82 6.69 -19.05
N THR A 19 -10.93 7.29 -18.62
CA THR A 19 -11.06 7.79 -17.24
C THR A 19 -11.00 6.64 -16.22
N LEU A 20 -11.62 5.50 -16.52
CA LEU A 20 -11.57 4.33 -15.65
C LEU A 20 -10.15 3.75 -15.59
N ALA A 21 -9.46 3.64 -16.72
CA ALA A 21 -8.08 3.16 -16.78
C ALA A 21 -7.11 4.06 -15.99
N ILE A 22 -7.30 5.39 -16.03
CA ILE A 22 -6.50 6.33 -15.24
C ILE A 22 -6.76 6.14 -13.74
N ILE A 23 -8.02 5.95 -13.32
CA ILE A 23 -8.37 5.70 -11.92
C ILE A 23 -7.75 4.39 -11.44
N LEU A 24 -7.83 3.32 -12.24
CA LEU A 24 -7.21 2.04 -11.91
C LEU A 24 -5.68 2.11 -11.87
N ALA A 25 -5.05 2.97 -12.66
CA ALA A 25 -3.60 3.18 -12.63
C ALA A 25 -3.15 4.03 -11.43
N ALA A 26 -4.06 4.76 -10.79
CA ALA A 26 -3.77 5.64 -9.65
C ALA A 26 -3.89 4.94 -8.29
N ILE A 27 -4.22 3.64 -8.23
CA ILE A 27 -4.21 2.91 -6.97
C ILE A 27 -2.74 2.72 -6.51
N PRO A 28 -2.34 3.24 -5.34
CA PRO A 28 -1.01 2.97 -4.81
C PRO A 28 -0.87 1.47 -4.57
N MET A 29 0.25 0.88 -4.98
CA MET A 29 0.55 -0.51 -4.63
C MET A 29 0.96 -0.53 -3.16
N VAL A 30 0.11 -1.09 -2.31
CA VAL A 30 0.43 -1.30 -0.89
C VAL A 30 1.29 -2.56 -0.81
N TYR A 31 2.53 -2.41 -0.38
CA TYR A 31 3.42 -3.51 -0.06
C TYR A 31 3.49 -3.62 1.46
N ALA A 32 3.36 -4.85 1.96
CA ALA A 32 3.64 -5.17 3.35
C ALA A 32 5.11 -5.57 3.46
N ASP A 33 5.87 -4.85 4.27
CA ASP A 33 7.26 -5.16 4.58
C ASP A 33 7.39 -6.04 5.83
N THR A 34 8.56 -6.65 5.99
CA THR A 34 8.92 -7.40 7.21
C THR A 34 10.02 -6.65 7.95
N LEU A 35 9.68 -6.07 9.09
CA LEU A 35 10.57 -5.31 9.95
C LEU A 35 11.21 -6.27 10.94
N THR A 36 12.55 -6.34 10.96
CA THR A 36 13.26 -7.28 11.84
C THR A 36 13.78 -6.60 13.09
N VAL A 37 13.42 -7.16 14.26
CA VAL A 37 13.83 -6.65 15.57
C VAL A 37 14.79 -7.62 16.26
N GLY A 38 15.87 -7.09 16.81
CA GLY A 38 16.78 -7.80 17.69
C GLY A 38 18.25 -7.43 17.49
N THR A 39 19.13 -8.04 18.28
CA THR A 39 20.57 -7.75 18.23
C THR A 39 21.14 -8.01 16.84
N GLY A 40 21.64 -6.96 16.18
CA GLY A 40 22.20 -7.03 14.83
C GLY A 40 21.15 -7.07 13.71
N LYS A 41 19.88 -6.74 14.00
CA LYS A 41 18.80 -6.57 13.02
C LYS A 41 18.61 -5.09 12.65
N THR A 42 17.63 -4.82 11.78
CA THR A 42 17.32 -3.46 11.32
C THR A 42 16.93 -2.57 12.49
N TYR A 43 16.10 -3.08 13.39
CA TYR A 43 15.65 -2.38 14.60
C TYR A 43 16.17 -3.09 15.83
N ALA A 44 16.63 -2.33 16.82
CA ALA A 44 17.17 -2.89 18.06
C ALA A 44 16.05 -3.15 19.08
N THR A 45 14.98 -2.36 19.01
CA THR A 45 13.85 -2.39 19.94
C THR A 45 12.53 -2.66 19.21
N ILE A 46 11.53 -3.12 19.94
CA ILE A 46 10.19 -3.37 19.37
C ILE A 46 9.50 -2.04 19.07
N THR A 47 9.66 -1.04 19.94
CA THR A 47 9.06 0.29 19.78
C THR A 47 9.55 0.99 18.50
N GLU A 48 10.84 0.92 18.19
CA GLU A 48 11.39 1.49 16.94
C GLU A 48 10.73 0.89 15.68
N ALA A 49 10.42 -0.41 15.70
CA ALA A 49 9.74 -1.05 14.59
C ALA A 49 8.25 -0.68 14.52
N ILE A 50 7.59 -0.48 15.67
CA ILE A 50 6.19 -0.01 15.72
C ILE A 50 6.08 1.41 15.15
N ASP A 51 6.97 2.32 15.56
CA ASP A 51 6.92 3.73 15.18
C ASP A 51 7.02 3.98 13.67
N VAL A 52 7.51 2.99 12.91
CA VAL A 52 7.73 3.08 11.46
C VAL A 52 6.93 2.06 10.65
N ALA A 53 6.20 1.14 11.31
CA ALA A 53 5.39 0.15 10.61
C ALA A 53 4.16 0.80 9.98
N ASP A 54 3.91 0.48 8.72
CA ASP A 54 2.70 0.85 8.01
C ASP A 54 1.64 -0.26 8.08
N ASP A 55 0.39 0.08 7.72
CA ASP A 55 -0.71 -0.87 7.67
C ASP A 55 -0.38 -2.07 6.76
N GLY A 56 -0.34 -3.25 7.37
CA GLY A 56 -0.08 -4.52 6.68
C GLY A 56 1.31 -5.09 6.90
N ASP A 57 2.23 -4.31 7.47
CA ASP A 57 3.59 -4.77 7.78
C ASP A 57 3.61 -5.87 8.86
N VAL A 58 4.71 -6.64 8.86
CA VAL A 58 4.98 -7.68 9.85
C VAL A 58 6.24 -7.35 10.63
N ILE A 59 6.12 -7.23 11.94
CA ILE A 59 7.28 -7.09 12.84
C ILE A 59 7.75 -8.50 13.26
N GLU A 60 8.89 -8.94 12.72
CA GLU A 60 9.56 -10.19 13.08
C GLU A 60 10.55 -9.96 14.24
N VAL A 61 10.18 -10.39 15.44
CA VAL A 61 11.00 -10.26 16.65
C VAL A 61 11.86 -11.50 16.86
N TYR A 62 13.17 -11.33 16.79
CA TYR A 62 14.13 -12.40 17.05
C TYR A 62 14.32 -12.63 18.56
N ALA A 63 14.75 -13.83 18.92
CA ALA A 63 14.92 -14.25 20.31
C ALA A 63 15.80 -13.26 21.12
N GLY A 64 15.28 -12.83 22.26
CA GLY A 64 15.91 -11.86 23.15
C GLY A 64 15.00 -11.49 24.32
N THR A 65 15.49 -10.66 25.23
CA THR A 65 14.69 -10.05 26.28
C THR A 65 14.60 -8.55 26.00
N TYR A 66 13.38 -8.06 25.84
CA TYR A 66 13.07 -6.66 25.57
C TYR A 66 12.34 -6.11 26.79
N THR A 67 12.91 -5.11 27.45
CA THR A 67 12.28 -4.44 28.61
C THR A 67 11.76 -3.10 28.14
N GLU A 68 10.55 -3.11 27.58
CA GLU A 68 9.90 -1.97 26.94
C GLU A 68 8.42 -1.91 27.36
N ASP A 69 7.88 -0.70 27.49
CA ASP A 69 6.44 -0.48 27.59
C ASP A 69 5.90 -0.25 26.17
N LEU A 70 5.11 -1.19 25.66
CA LEU A 70 4.64 -1.17 24.28
C LEU A 70 3.30 -0.45 24.13
N SER A 71 3.17 0.35 23.08
CA SER A 71 1.92 0.94 22.57
C SER A 71 1.89 0.74 21.06
N ILE A 72 0.70 0.57 20.50
CA ILE A 72 0.44 0.44 19.04
C ILE A 72 -0.49 1.58 18.63
#